data_AF-A0A7V8HS90-F1
#
_entry.id   AF-A0A7V8HS90-F1
#
_cell.length_a   1.000
_cell.length_b   1.000
_cell.length_c   1.000
_cell.angle_alpha   90.00
_cell.angle_beta   90.00
_cell.angle_gamma   90.00
#
_symmetry.space_group_name_H-M   'P 1'
#
loop_
_entity.id
_entity.type
_entity.pdbx_description
1 polymer ?
#
loop_
_entity_poly.entity_id
_entity_poly.type
_entity_poly.pdbx_seq_one_letter_code
_entity_poly.pdbx_strand_id
1 'polypeptide(L)'
;MLKTKMSIIPSIVTVLSMMLAAPAYADDAAASVDTGIMPGAIDTAQMALGEAPCSNPLIEELGGAYIPSSIMIEGESNPLYCVFNDSEKAADTIAVKAAGLIQATQEFGDLPALSSSNWNDYRSAYWQLVSADDQYGESNPEFIWLMAYFDIADNNDANNQLLAEYRGIADTQTMQRTSPDMEQLIMQLPYYAPAVTRINSGAISTLLVSDINSAVQYAFAHAEEGTFNPAYYTFSSDCTNFASQIRKAGGLAEREGFWKYGGRYGSTRTWYNADAFAKYFGIGFSSTSHRTFSQRVSRGDFIGLDYGRDGSCDHVGFVVNKGGDIGAYYNYQVAQHTSNYVDWTSSSRNKWETYNTATYLIIY
;
A
#
# COMPACT_ATOMS: atom_id res chain seq x y z
N MET A 1 -89.93 -6.42 10.34
CA MET A 1 -90.63 -6.36 11.65
C MET A 1 -89.92 -7.30 12.61
N LEU A 2 -89.75 -6.89 13.89
CA LEU A 2 -89.24 -7.67 15.05
C LEU A 2 -87.77 -8.18 14.92
N LYS A 3 -86.88 -7.91 15.90
CA LYS A 3 -86.67 -8.67 17.18
C LYS A 3 -86.46 -10.17 16.91
N THR A 4 -85.45 -10.90 17.39
CA THR A 4 -84.36 -10.68 18.39
C THR A 4 -83.22 -11.70 18.06
N LYS A 5 -82.16 -12.00 18.82
CA LYS A 5 -81.78 -11.85 20.25
C LYS A 5 -80.24 -11.87 20.40
N MET A 6 -79.73 -11.47 21.57
CA MET A 6 -78.33 -11.69 22.00
C MET A 6 -78.23 -12.99 22.82
N SER A 7 -77.15 -13.78 22.66
CA SER A 7 -76.78 -14.83 23.62
C SER A 7 -75.28 -15.17 23.52
N ILE A 8 -74.66 -15.40 24.68
CA ILE A 8 -73.23 -15.68 24.87
C ILE A 8 -73.09 -17.15 25.26
N ILE A 9 -72.18 -17.91 24.65
CA ILE A 9 -71.52 -19.11 25.23
C ILE A 9 -70.05 -19.13 24.74
N PRO A 10 -69.05 -19.40 25.59
CA PRO A 10 -67.63 -19.27 25.24
C PRO A 10 -67.04 -20.55 24.62
N SER A 11 -66.11 -20.38 23.68
CA SER A 11 -65.31 -21.49 23.15
C SER A 11 -64.10 -21.78 24.04
N ILE A 12 -64.17 -22.88 24.79
CA ILE A 12 -63.01 -23.53 25.40
C ILE A 12 -62.27 -24.29 24.31
N VAL A 13 -60.98 -23.98 24.09
CA VAL A 13 -60.05 -24.86 23.37
C VAL A 13 -58.77 -25.02 24.19
N THR A 14 -58.76 -26.12 24.94
CA THR A 14 -57.64 -26.99 25.30
C THR A 14 -56.21 -26.46 25.15
N VAL A 15 -55.55 -26.24 26.28
CA VAL A 15 -54.08 -26.27 26.38
C VAL A 15 -53.62 -27.71 26.18
N LEU A 16 -52.84 -27.98 25.12
CA LEU A 16 -52.15 -29.26 24.95
C LEU A 16 -50.64 -29.03 25.05
N SER A 17 -50.09 -29.34 26.23
CA SER A 17 -48.63 -29.42 26.41
C SER A 17 -48.10 -30.68 25.73
N MET A 18 -47.31 -30.52 24.66
CA MET A 18 -46.37 -31.53 24.22
C MET A 18 -44.95 -30.97 24.33
N MET A 19 -44.17 -31.56 25.25
CA MET A 19 -42.74 -31.35 25.35
C MET A 19 -41.99 -32.26 24.36
N LEU A 20 -40.78 -31.84 23.98
CA LEU A 20 -39.70 -32.66 23.43
C LEU A 20 -39.89 -33.26 22.02
N ALA A 21 -39.38 -32.54 21.03
CA ALA A 21 -38.13 -32.93 20.36
C ALA A 21 -37.55 -31.74 19.60
N ALA A 22 -36.47 -31.13 20.12
CA ALA A 22 -35.66 -30.23 19.31
C ALA A 22 -34.86 -31.08 18.29
N PRO A 23 -34.73 -30.65 17.02
CA PRO A 23 -33.76 -31.28 16.13
C PRO A 23 -32.37 -31.12 16.73
N ALA A 24 -31.62 -32.21 16.78
CA ALA A 24 -30.28 -32.22 17.37
C ALA A 24 -29.37 -31.26 16.59
N TYR A 25 -28.95 -30.18 17.25
CA TYR A 25 -27.70 -29.51 16.90
C TYR A 25 -26.59 -30.51 17.18
N ALA A 26 -25.90 -30.94 16.12
CA ALA A 26 -24.60 -31.56 16.27
C ALA A 26 -23.60 -30.44 16.57
N ASP A 27 -23.09 -30.41 17.80
CA ASP A 27 -21.81 -29.76 18.09
C ASP A 27 -20.73 -30.43 17.24
N ASP A 28 -19.97 -29.64 16.48
CA ASP A 28 -18.49 -29.68 16.51
C ASP A 28 -17.90 -28.67 15.52
N ALA A 29 -17.85 -27.42 15.96
CA ALA A 29 -16.77 -26.47 15.70
C ALA A 29 -17.10 -25.20 16.49
N ALA A 30 -16.57 -25.09 17.71
CA ALA A 30 -16.67 -23.86 18.48
C ALA A 30 -15.93 -22.75 17.72
N ALA A 31 -16.67 -21.94 16.96
CA ALA A 31 -16.20 -20.66 16.48
C ALA A 31 -15.92 -19.79 17.71
N SER A 32 -14.67 -19.80 18.17
CA SER A 32 -14.22 -18.95 19.24
C SER A 32 -14.46 -17.51 18.83
N VAL A 33 -15.44 -16.88 19.46
CA VAL A 33 -15.60 -15.44 19.47
C VAL A 33 -14.37 -14.89 20.18
N ASP A 34 -13.33 -14.54 19.41
CA ASP A 34 -12.11 -13.95 19.91
C ASP A 34 -12.36 -12.49 20.30
N THR A 35 -12.82 -12.31 21.53
CA THR A 35 -12.90 -11.01 22.22
C THR A 35 -11.62 -10.73 23.00
N GLY A 36 -10.44 -11.05 22.43
CA GLY A 36 -9.25 -11.34 23.23
C GLY A 36 -7.88 -10.85 22.73
N ILE A 37 -7.76 -10.03 21.69
CA ILE A 37 -6.51 -9.30 21.40
C ILE A 37 -6.76 -7.79 21.40
N MET A 38 -6.51 -7.17 22.56
CA MET A 38 -6.15 -5.74 22.65
C MET A 38 -5.01 -5.45 21.66
N PRO A 39 -4.92 -4.25 21.05
CA PRO A 39 -3.83 -3.93 20.13
C PRO A 39 -2.52 -4.30 20.81
N GLY A 40 -1.82 -5.28 20.22
CA GLY A 40 -0.60 -5.82 20.78
C GLY A 40 0.33 -4.66 21.09
N ALA A 41 0.97 -4.69 22.26
CA ALA A 41 1.93 -3.67 22.64
C ALA A 41 2.82 -3.37 21.43
N ILE A 42 2.94 -2.09 21.07
CA ILE A 42 3.83 -1.64 20.00
C ILE A 42 5.22 -2.07 20.45
N ASP A 43 5.63 -3.25 20.01
CA ASP A 43 6.93 -3.82 20.30
C ASP A 43 7.89 -3.00 19.45
N THR A 44 8.44 -1.95 20.06
CA THR A 44 9.43 -1.03 19.49
C THR A 44 10.79 -1.72 19.27
N ALA A 45 10.76 -3.05 19.09
CA ALA A 45 11.79 -3.90 18.54
C ALA A 45 12.24 -3.36 17.17
N GLN A 46 13.22 -2.46 17.26
CA GLN A 46 14.16 -1.97 16.27
C GLN A 46 13.87 -2.41 14.83
N MET A 47 13.67 -1.41 13.97
CA MET A 47 13.75 -1.55 12.51
C MET A 47 14.95 -2.41 12.15
N ALA A 48 14.68 -3.62 11.66
CA ALA A 48 15.68 -4.49 11.09
C ALA A 48 16.02 -3.99 9.67
N LEU A 49 16.64 -2.81 9.58
CA LEU A 49 17.40 -2.35 8.42
C LEU A 49 18.66 -3.25 8.30
N GLY A 50 18.42 -4.53 8.01
CA GLY A 50 19.43 -5.59 8.02
C GLY A 50 20.22 -5.71 6.71
N GLU A 51 19.77 -5.02 5.66
CA GLU A 51 20.40 -4.99 4.34
C GLU A 51 20.70 -3.53 3.98
N ALA A 52 21.83 -3.31 3.29
CA ALA A 52 22.23 -1.97 2.89
C ALA A 52 21.24 -1.40 1.86
N PRO A 53 20.86 -0.11 1.92
CA PRO A 53 20.10 0.52 0.86
C PRO A 53 20.76 0.32 -0.51
N CYS A 54 19.94 0.28 -1.56
CA CYS A 54 20.34 -0.03 -2.94
C CYS A 54 20.78 -1.50 -3.19
N SER A 55 20.80 -2.39 -2.18
CA SER A 55 21.15 -3.80 -2.38
C SER A 55 19.91 -4.62 -2.76
N ASN A 56 19.75 -4.80 -4.07
CA ASN A 56 18.63 -5.49 -4.69
C ASN A 56 19.11 -6.34 -5.88
N PRO A 57 18.82 -7.66 -5.92
CA PRO A 57 19.29 -8.54 -7.00
C PRO A 57 18.88 -8.08 -8.41
N LEU A 58 17.70 -7.48 -8.58
CA LEU A 58 17.25 -6.99 -9.89
C LEU A 58 18.08 -5.77 -10.32
N ILE A 59 18.30 -4.84 -9.38
CA ILE A 59 19.08 -3.62 -9.63
C ILE A 59 20.56 -3.95 -9.89
N GLU A 60 21.11 -4.94 -9.19
CA GLU A 60 22.46 -5.48 -9.47
C GLU A 60 22.58 -6.01 -10.91
N GLU A 61 21.59 -6.75 -11.40
CA GLU A 61 21.55 -7.21 -12.79
C GLU A 61 21.33 -6.07 -13.82
N LEU A 62 20.70 -4.96 -13.43
CA LEU A 62 20.58 -3.73 -14.24
C LEU A 62 21.86 -2.86 -14.21
N GLY A 63 22.92 -3.28 -13.50
CA GLY A 63 24.20 -2.57 -13.43
C GLY A 63 24.51 -1.92 -12.07
N GLY A 64 23.62 -2.07 -11.09
CA GLY A 64 23.75 -1.59 -9.72
C GLY A 64 23.38 -0.11 -9.54
N ALA A 65 23.16 0.27 -8.29
CA ALA A 65 22.84 1.63 -7.86
C ALA A 65 23.66 2.03 -6.62
N TYR A 66 23.74 3.32 -6.34
CA TYR A 66 24.48 3.90 -5.22
C TYR A 66 23.78 5.15 -4.67
N ILE A 67 24.05 5.48 -3.40
CA ILE A 67 23.61 6.74 -2.79
C ILE A 67 24.57 7.85 -3.25
N PRO A 68 24.10 8.89 -3.97
CA PRO A 68 25.00 9.89 -4.56
C PRO A 68 25.49 10.94 -3.56
N SER A 69 24.67 11.29 -2.56
CA SER A 69 25.05 12.24 -1.49
C SER A 69 24.10 12.18 -0.29
N SER A 70 24.21 13.13 0.63
CA SER A 70 23.31 13.32 1.77
C SER A 70 23.10 14.81 2.04
N ILE A 71 22.00 15.17 2.71
CA ILE A 71 21.76 16.51 3.26
C ILE A 71 21.91 16.51 4.79
N MET A 72 22.17 17.68 5.37
CA MET A 72 22.35 17.81 6.83
C MET A 72 21.09 18.40 7.46
N ILE A 73 20.47 17.68 8.38
CA ILE A 73 19.29 18.15 9.14
C ILE A 73 19.63 18.00 10.62
N GLU A 74 19.52 19.11 11.38
CA GLU A 74 19.80 19.15 12.83
C GLU A 74 21.21 18.63 13.21
N GLY A 75 22.19 18.73 12.30
CA GLY A 75 23.56 18.25 12.51
C GLY A 75 23.79 16.78 12.15
N GLU A 76 22.80 16.11 11.55
CA GLU A 76 22.88 14.70 11.15
C GLU A 76 22.76 14.52 9.63
N SER A 77 23.53 13.58 9.09
CA SER A 77 23.52 13.22 7.67
C SER A 77 22.29 12.38 7.34
N ASN A 78 21.54 12.83 6.35
CA ASN A 78 20.34 12.18 5.84
C ASN A 78 20.59 11.78 4.37
N PRO A 79 20.73 10.49 4.06
CA PRO A 79 21.03 10.01 2.71
C PRO A 79 19.92 10.39 1.72
N LEU A 80 20.33 10.60 0.46
CA LEU A 80 19.44 10.71 -0.68
C LEU A 80 19.05 9.32 -1.22
N TYR A 81 18.11 9.25 -2.16
CA TYR A 81 17.75 7.98 -2.81
C TYR A 81 18.89 7.42 -3.66
N CYS A 82 18.84 6.11 -3.87
CA CYS A 82 19.73 5.37 -4.76
C CYS A 82 19.53 5.80 -6.21
N VAL A 83 20.61 6.04 -6.95
CA VAL A 83 20.57 6.25 -8.41
C VAL A 83 21.39 5.18 -9.11
N PHE A 84 21.03 4.81 -10.34
CA PHE A 84 21.80 3.86 -11.14
C PHE A 84 23.27 4.31 -11.30
N ASN A 85 24.19 3.35 -11.31
CA ASN A 85 25.60 3.59 -11.64
C ASN A 85 25.77 4.18 -13.05
N ASP A 86 24.91 3.76 -13.98
CA ASP A 86 24.81 4.25 -15.36
C ASP A 86 23.35 4.08 -15.80
N SER A 87 22.63 5.20 -15.92
CA SER A 87 21.18 5.18 -16.20
C SER A 87 20.86 4.77 -17.64
N GLU A 88 21.76 5.04 -18.59
CA GLU A 88 21.54 4.65 -20.00
C GLU A 88 21.79 3.15 -20.17
N LYS A 89 22.85 2.63 -19.56
CA LYS A 89 23.09 1.18 -19.52
C LYS A 89 21.97 0.42 -18.79
N ALA A 90 21.38 1.01 -17.75
CA ALA A 90 20.21 0.44 -17.09
C ALA A 90 19.00 0.38 -18.05
N ALA A 91 18.76 1.45 -18.83
CA ALA A 91 17.73 1.50 -19.87
C ALA A 91 17.94 0.44 -20.98
N ASP A 92 19.16 0.32 -21.50
CA ASP A 92 19.55 -0.74 -22.45
C ASP A 92 19.29 -2.15 -21.87
N THR A 93 19.60 -2.34 -20.59
CA THR A 93 19.49 -3.66 -19.94
C THR A 93 18.03 -4.03 -19.65
N ILE A 94 17.19 -3.10 -19.18
CA ILE A 94 15.76 -3.38 -18.97
C ILE A 94 15.03 -3.63 -20.29
N ALA A 95 15.41 -2.97 -21.39
CA ALA A 95 14.88 -3.22 -22.73
C ALA A 95 15.11 -4.68 -23.21
N VAL A 96 16.11 -5.38 -22.66
CA VAL A 96 16.34 -6.81 -22.90
C VAL A 96 15.65 -7.70 -21.84
N LYS A 97 15.64 -7.28 -20.57
CA LYS A 97 15.07 -8.05 -19.45
C LYS A 97 13.54 -8.10 -19.43
N ALA A 98 12.89 -7.02 -19.88
CA ALA A 98 11.45 -6.84 -19.95
C ALA A 98 11.01 -6.54 -21.40
N ALA A 99 11.59 -7.26 -22.37
CA ALA A 99 11.45 -6.94 -23.79
C ALA A 99 9.99 -6.98 -24.28
N GLY A 100 9.15 -7.86 -23.75
CA GLY A 100 7.73 -7.94 -24.10
C GLY A 100 6.95 -6.71 -23.62
N LEU A 101 7.10 -6.34 -22.35
CA LEU A 101 6.45 -5.15 -21.79
C LEU A 101 6.99 -3.85 -22.40
N ILE A 102 8.29 -3.76 -22.66
CA ILE A 102 8.89 -2.58 -23.30
C ILE A 102 8.40 -2.44 -24.74
N GLN A 103 8.32 -3.51 -25.53
CA GLN A 103 7.75 -3.46 -26.88
C GLN A 103 6.28 -3.06 -26.85
N ALA A 104 5.44 -3.71 -26.02
CA ALA A 104 4.02 -3.41 -25.93
C ALA A 104 3.76 -1.96 -25.47
N THR A 105 4.54 -1.46 -24.51
CA THR A 105 4.48 -0.06 -24.05
C THR A 105 4.89 0.91 -25.15
N GLN A 106 5.94 0.59 -25.90
CA GLN A 106 6.43 1.42 -27.00
C GLN A 106 5.38 1.54 -28.13
N GLU A 107 4.79 0.41 -28.52
CA GLU A 107 3.74 0.36 -29.55
C GLU A 107 2.45 1.06 -29.10
N PHE A 108 2.06 0.91 -27.83
CA PHE A 108 0.88 1.57 -27.26
C PHE A 108 1.03 3.10 -27.19
N GLY A 109 2.22 3.59 -26.83
CA GLY A 109 2.50 5.02 -26.63
C GLY A 109 3.03 5.77 -27.86
N ASP A 110 3.28 5.10 -28.99
CA ASP A 110 4.02 5.65 -30.16
C ASP A 110 5.38 6.27 -29.75
N LEU A 111 6.12 5.55 -28.90
CA LEU A 111 7.34 6.07 -28.27
C LEU A 111 8.61 5.77 -29.10
N PRO A 112 9.63 6.65 -29.09
CA PRO A 112 10.98 6.26 -29.48
C PRO A 112 11.52 5.19 -28.53
N ALA A 113 12.60 4.49 -28.91
CA ALA A 113 13.21 3.47 -28.05
C ALA A 113 13.55 4.01 -26.64
N LEU A 114 13.41 3.16 -25.62
CA LEU A 114 13.69 3.51 -24.23
C LEU A 114 15.14 3.98 -24.06
N SER A 115 15.31 5.05 -23.29
CA SER A 115 16.59 5.59 -22.84
C SER A 115 16.44 6.22 -21.44
N SER A 116 17.55 6.63 -20.84
CA SER A 116 17.53 7.38 -19.57
C SER A 116 16.85 8.75 -19.66
N SER A 117 16.51 9.25 -20.86
CA SER A 117 15.85 10.54 -21.05
C SER A 117 14.33 10.47 -21.27
N ASN A 118 13.75 9.28 -21.49
CA ASN A 118 12.32 9.11 -21.77
C ASN A 118 11.63 8.04 -20.90
N TRP A 119 12.32 7.53 -19.87
CA TRP A 119 11.78 6.49 -18.98
C TRP A 119 10.41 6.85 -18.38
N ASN A 120 10.15 8.14 -18.12
CA ASN A 120 8.89 8.60 -17.53
C ASN A 120 7.71 8.61 -18.53
N ASP A 121 7.99 8.82 -19.81
CA ASP A 121 7.01 8.66 -20.88
C ASP A 121 6.63 7.17 -21.00
N TYR A 122 7.62 6.28 -20.93
CA TYR A 122 7.41 4.83 -20.85
C TYR A 122 6.58 4.44 -19.61
N ARG A 123 6.91 4.94 -18.42
CA ARG A 123 6.12 4.69 -17.20
C ARG A 123 4.67 5.16 -17.36
N SER A 124 4.48 6.33 -17.97
CA SER A 124 3.16 6.92 -18.19
C SER A 124 2.33 6.15 -19.22
N ALA A 125 2.95 5.66 -20.30
CA ALA A 125 2.31 4.82 -21.30
C ALA A 125 2.01 3.41 -20.75
N TYR A 126 2.94 2.83 -19.98
CA TYR A 126 2.79 1.51 -19.36
C TYR A 126 1.56 1.42 -18.45
N TRP A 127 1.34 2.39 -17.56
CA TRP A 127 0.16 2.39 -16.70
C TRP A 127 -1.16 2.61 -17.47
N GLN A 128 -1.12 3.24 -18.65
CA GLN A 128 -2.30 3.32 -19.52
C GLN A 128 -2.56 2.00 -20.26
N LEU A 129 -1.49 1.29 -20.67
CA LEU A 129 -1.57 -0.05 -21.25
C LEU A 129 -2.14 -1.06 -20.24
N VAL A 130 -1.60 -1.13 -19.02
CA VAL A 130 -2.11 -2.02 -17.95
C VAL A 130 -3.56 -1.69 -17.58
N SER A 131 -3.94 -0.41 -17.57
CA SER A 131 -5.32 0.01 -17.34
C SER A 131 -6.28 -0.35 -18.49
N ALA A 132 -5.76 -0.69 -19.68
CA ALA A 132 -6.55 -1.11 -20.82
C ALA A 132 -6.59 -2.64 -20.99
N ASP A 133 -5.58 -3.36 -20.50
CA ASP A 133 -5.40 -4.80 -20.63
C ASP A 133 -4.52 -5.35 -19.49
N ASP A 134 -5.12 -6.11 -18.57
CA ASP A 134 -4.49 -6.54 -17.30
C ASP A 134 -3.40 -7.62 -17.48
N GLN A 135 -3.30 -8.23 -18.67
CA GLN A 135 -2.25 -9.21 -18.99
C GLN A 135 -0.82 -8.61 -18.99
N TYR A 136 -0.70 -7.28 -19.07
CA TYR A 136 0.56 -6.55 -18.96
C TYR A 136 0.90 -6.13 -17.52
N GLY A 137 -0.02 -6.35 -16.57
CA GLY A 137 0.12 -6.02 -15.15
C GLY A 137 0.83 -7.09 -14.31
N GLU A 138 0.47 -7.22 -13.03
CA GLU A 138 1.14 -8.08 -12.03
C GLU A 138 1.15 -9.58 -12.38
N SER A 139 0.33 -10.01 -13.33
CA SER A 139 0.34 -11.38 -13.84
C SER A 139 1.54 -11.69 -14.74
N ASN A 140 2.18 -10.67 -15.30
CA ASN A 140 3.29 -10.77 -16.23
C ASN A 140 4.64 -10.95 -15.49
N PRO A 141 5.48 -11.94 -15.84
CA PRO A 141 6.77 -12.16 -15.17
C PRO A 141 7.79 -11.02 -15.36
N GLU A 142 7.63 -10.19 -16.39
CA GLU A 142 8.48 -9.02 -16.63
C GLU A 142 8.08 -7.81 -15.77
N PHE A 143 6.89 -7.83 -15.14
CA PHE A 143 6.35 -6.73 -14.31
C PHE A 143 7.36 -6.24 -13.28
N ILE A 144 7.91 -7.17 -12.49
CA ILE A 144 8.79 -6.83 -11.36
C ILE A 144 10.12 -6.21 -11.80
N TRP A 145 10.62 -6.58 -12.99
CA TRP A 145 11.80 -5.97 -13.58
C TRP A 145 11.53 -4.52 -13.96
N LEU A 146 10.38 -4.28 -14.61
CA LEU A 146 10.01 -2.95 -15.07
C LEU A 146 9.68 -2.00 -13.90
N MET A 147 9.04 -2.51 -12.85
CA MET A 147 8.78 -1.73 -11.63
C MET A 147 10.08 -1.34 -10.91
N ALA A 148 10.99 -2.30 -10.68
CA ALA A 148 12.28 -2.01 -10.04
C ALA A 148 13.16 -1.07 -10.89
N TYR A 149 13.09 -1.16 -12.23
CA TYR A 149 13.76 -0.20 -13.10
C TYR A 149 13.17 1.21 -12.95
N PHE A 150 11.84 1.33 -13.03
CA PHE A 150 11.17 2.63 -12.96
C PHE A 150 11.37 3.33 -11.62
N ASP A 151 11.38 2.59 -10.51
CA ASP A 151 11.66 3.12 -9.17
C ASP A 151 13.01 3.85 -9.14
N ILE A 152 14.12 3.15 -9.40
CA ILE A 152 15.47 3.74 -9.38
C ILE A 152 15.68 4.81 -10.47
N ALA A 153 14.96 4.77 -11.59
CA ALA A 153 15.05 5.78 -12.64
C ALA A 153 14.53 7.16 -12.19
N ASP A 154 13.47 7.20 -11.37
CA ASP A 154 12.84 8.40 -10.79
C ASP A 154 13.79 9.20 -9.89
N ASN A 155 14.68 8.47 -9.21
CA ASN A 155 15.48 9.01 -8.12
C ASN A 155 16.46 10.10 -8.51
N ASN A 156 16.83 10.20 -9.80
CA ASN A 156 17.58 11.37 -10.27
C ASN A 156 16.74 12.65 -10.14
N ASP A 157 15.48 12.62 -10.58
CA ASP A 157 14.59 13.78 -10.55
C ASP A 157 14.13 14.08 -9.12
N ALA A 158 13.78 13.06 -8.34
CA ALA A 158 13.44 13.20 -6.92
C ALA A 158 14.60 13.82 -6.11
N ASN A 159 15.84 13.33 -6.29
CA ASN A 159 17.01 13.89 -5.62
C ASN A 159 17.31 15.33 -6.08
N ASN A 160 17.13 15.64 -7.37
CA ASN A 160 17.32 16.99 -7.90
C ASN A 160 16.31 17.98 -7.31
N GLN A 161 15.03 17.61 -7.21
CA GLN A 161 13.99 18.41 -6.57
C GLN A 161 14.32 18.64 -5.08
N LEU A 162 14.58 17.56 -4.33
CA LEU A 162 14.90 17.62 -2.90
C LEU A 162 16.11 18.52 -2.62
N LEU A 163 17.18 18.41 -3.43
CA LEU A 163 18.35 19.26 -3.31
C LEU A 163 18.08 20.73 -3.64
N ALA A 164 17.15 21.03 -4.56
CA ALA A 164 16.74 22.41 -4.85
C ALA A 164 15.96 23.02 -3.68
N GLU A 165 14.99 22.28 -3.13
CA GLU A 165 14.20 22.70 -1.97
C GLU A 165 15.06 22.88 -0.71
N TYR A 166 15.95 21.91 -0.41
CA TYR A 166 16.88 22.00 0.71
C TYR A 166 17.78 23.25 0.65
N ARG A 167 18.29 23.62 -0.54
CA ARG A 167 19.07 24.85 -0.72
C ARG A 167 18.22 26.10 -0.48
N GLY A 168 16.98 26.13 -0.98
CA GLY A 168 16.04 27.23 -0.74
C GLY A 168 15.75 27.45 0.75
N ILE A 169 15.59 26.36 1.52
CA ILE A 169 15.41 26.45 2.98
C ILE A 169 16.71 26.86 3.68
N ALA A 170 17.87 26.34 3.26
CA ALA A 170 19.17 26.70 3.83
C ALA A 170 19.47 28.21 3.76
N ASP A 171 19.17 28.82 2.61
CA ASP A 171 19.45 30.24 2.35
C ASP A 171 18.59 31.19 3.20
N THR A 172 17.47 30.73 3.78
CA THR A 172 16.60 31.52 4.66
C THR A 172 17.00 31.51 6.14
N GLN A 173 18.07 30.78 6.51
CA GLN A 173 18.58 30.59 7.88
C GLN A 173 17.62 29.92 8.88
N THR A 174 16.39 29.55 8.48
CA THR A 174 15.37 28.95 9.35
C THR A 174 15.29 27.42 9.19
N MET A 175 16.41 26.72 9.40
CA MET A 175 16.43 25.25 9.53
C MET A 175 15.87 24.79 10.90
N GLN A 176 14.59 25.03 11.15
CA GLN A 176 13.86 24.43 12.28
C GLN A 176 12.99 23.29 11.76
N ARG A 177 13.14 22.09 12.32
CA ARG A 177 12.41 20.88 11.90
C ARG A 177 10.88 21.01 11.94
N THR A 178 10.36 21.91 12.77
CA THR A 178 8.92 22.19 12.91
C THR A 178 8.41 23.25 11.93
N SER A 179 9.21 23.72 10.95
CA SER A 179 8.67 24.51 9.84
C SER A 179 7.94 23.58 8.87
N PRO A 180 6.77 23.99 8.32
CA PRO A 180 6.05 23.18 7.33
C PRO A 180 6.93 22.79 6.14
N ASP A 181 7.83 23.68 5.71
CA ASP A 181 8.75 23.44 4.61
C ASP A 181 9.78 22.34 4.95
N MET A 182 10.30 22.30 6.19
CA MET A 182 11.18 21.22 6.64
C MET A 182 10.44 19.89 6.82
N GLU A 183 9.20 19.90 7.28
CA GLU A 183 8.38 18.69 7.34
C GLU A 183 8.12 18.13 5.93
N GLN A 184 7.78 18.98 4.96
CA GLN A 184 7.61 18.59 3.56
C GLN A 184 8.91 18.10 2.90
N LEU A 185 10.06 18.70 3.23
CA LEU A 185 11.37 18.24 2.77
C LEU A 185 11.73 16.88 3.36
N ILE A 186 11.52 16.67 4.67
CA ILE A 186 11.81 15.38 5.32
C ILE A 186 10.92 14.28 4.72
N MET A 187 9.66 14.59 4.42
CA MET A 187 8.72 13.69 3.73
C MET A 187 9.14 13.31 2.29
N GLN A 188 10.15 13.96 1.72
CA GLN A 188 10.76 13.58 0.44
C GLN A 188 12.03 12.73 0.59
N LEU A 189 12.63 12.61 1.78
CA LEU A 189 13.79 11.74 1.99
C LEU A 189 13.41 10.25 1.99
N PRO A 190 14.34 9.33 1.68
CA PRO A 190 14.16 7.88 1.88
C PRO A 190 13.65 7.53 3.28
N TYR A 191 12.79 6.53 3.44
CA TYR A 191 12.19 6.23 4.76
C TYR A 191 13.20 5.77 5.83
N TYR A 192 14.37 5.25 5.41
CA TYR A 192 15.48 4.94 6.32
C TYR A 192 16.33 6.16 6.71
N ALA A 193 16.09 7.34 6.14
CA ALA A 193 16.79 8.55 6.54
C ALA A 193 16.49 8.87 8.02
N PRO A 194 17.50 9.25 8.83
CA PRO A 194 17.30 9.44 10.27
C PRO A 194 16.20 10.44 10.65
N ALA A 195 16.02 11.51 9.88
CA ALA A 195 14.96 12.49 10.10
C ALA A 195 13.56 11.90 9.92
N VAL A 196 13.35 11.05 8.90
CA VAL A 196 12.08 10.34 8.67
C VAL A 196 11.85 9.31 9.77
N THR A 197 12.88 8.53 10.11
CA THR A 197 12.83 7.55 11.20
C THR A 197 12.44 8.21 12.53
N ARG A 198 12.91 9.43 12.82
CA ARG A 198 12.50 10.22 14.00
C ARG A 198 11.06 10.75 13.94
N ILE A 199 10.49 11.00 12.76
CA ILE A 199 9.07 11.36 12.65
C ILE A 199 8.24 10.11 12.94
N ASN A 200 8.53 9.00 12.25
CA ASN A 200 7.83 7.73 12.42
C ASN A 200 7.88 7.23 13.88
N SER A 201 9.04 7.31 14.53
CA SER A 201 9.21 6.90 15.95
C SER A 201 8.46 7.80 16.95
N GLY A 202 8.07 9.02 16.57
CA GLY A 202 7.42 10.00 17.44
C GLY A 202 5.90 10.11 17.26
N ALA A 203 5.33 9.58 16.18
CA ALA A 203 3.94 9.84 15.76
C ALA A 203 2.91 8.75 16.15
N ILE A 204 3.36 7.62 16.71
CA ILE A 204 2.56 6.38 16.80
C ILE A 204 1.55 6.41 17.95
N SER A 205 0.38 7.02 17.72
CA SER A 205 -0.85 6.75 18.49
C SER A 205 -2.13 7.25 17.82
N THR A 206 -2.07 8.31 16.99
CA THR A 206 -3.29 9.05 16.55
C THR A 206 -3.69 8.84 15.08
N LEU A 207 -3.06 7.89 14.38
CA LEU A 207 -3.27 7.67 12.95
C LEU A 207 -3.88 6.30 12.60
N LEU A 208 -3.84 5.32 13.51
CA LEU A 208 -4.39 3.98 13.31
C LEU A 208 -5.86 4.02 12.84
N VAL A 209 -6.25 3.02 12.03
CA VAL A 209 -7.65 2.80 11.62
C VAL A 209 -8.53 2.62 12.87
N SER A 210 -9.47 3.54 13.08
CA SER A 210 -10.32 3.56 14.28
C SER A 210 -11.53 2.63 14.17
N ASP A 211 -12.00 2.36 12.95
CA ASP A 211 -13.00 1.33 12.64
C ASP A 211 -12.52 0.38 11.54
N ILE A 212 -11.81 -0.68 11.97
CA ILE A 212 -11.31 -1.73 11.07
C ILE A 212 -12.46 -2.43 10.33
N ASN A 213 -13.67 -2.50 10.91
CA ASN A 213 -14.78 -3.18 10.26
C ASN A 213 -15.34 -2.35 9.10
N SER A 214 -15.49 -1.04 9.26
CA SER A 214 -15.89 -0.14 8.16
C SER A 214 -14.82 -0.08 7.07
N ALA A 215 -13.53 -0.06 7.42
CA ALA A 215 -12.43 -0.17 6.45
C ALA A 215 -12.50 -1.48 5.62
N VAL A 216 -12.68 -2.63 6.29
CA VAL A 216 -12.79 -3.94 5.64
C VAL A 216 -14.05 -4.07 4.79
N GLN A 217 -15.19 -3.55 5.24
CA GLN A 217 -16.42 -3.51 4.44
C GLN A 217 -16.25 -2.68 3.17
N TYR A 218 -15.60 -1.52 3.28
CA TYR A 218 -15.29 -0.66 2.14
C TYR A 218 -14.38 -1.38 1.13
N ALA A 219 -13.32 -2.03 1.62
CA ALA A 219 -12.39 -2.79 0.80
C ALA A 219 -13.12 -3.90 0.00
N PHE A 220 -13.96 -4.71 0.66
CA PHE A 220 -14.76 -5.74 -0.02
C PHE A 220 -15.78 -5.18 -1.02
N ALA A 221 -16.31 -3.98 -0.79
CA ALA A 221 -17.34 -3.38 -1.64
C ALA A 221 -16.79 -2.74 -2.93
N HIS A 222 -15.49 -2.46 -2.98
CA HIS A 222 -14.90 -1.58 -4.02
C HIS A 222 -13.62 -2.08 -4.67
N ALA A 223 -12.98 -3.15 -4.17
CA ALA A 223 -11.68 -3.63 -4.69
C ALA A 223 -11.72 -4.24 -6.09
N GLU A 224 -12.86 -4.83 -6.49
CA GLU A 224 -12.97 -5.58 -7.74
C GLU A 224 -13.31 -4.68 -8.92
N GLU A 225 -12.89 -5.08 -10.13
CA GLU A 225 -13.18 -4.34 -11.36
C GLU A 225 -14.70 -4.05 -11.52
N GLY A 226 -15.02 -2.83 -11.92
CA GLY A 226 -16.41 -2.38 -12.07
C GLY A 226 -17.15 -2.08 -10.76
N THR A 227 -16.53 -2.32 -9.59
CA THR A 227 -17.10 -1.99 -8.26
C THR A 227 -16.58 -0.68 -7.65
N PHE A 228 -15.68 0.01 -8.35
CA PHE A 228 -15.03 1.24 -7.88
C PHE A 228 -16.02 2.30 -7.41
N ASN A 229 -15.65 3.05 -6.38
CA ASN A 229 -16.53 4.04 -5.77
C ASN A 229 -16.63 5.32 -6.63
N PRO A 230 -17.79 5.64 -7.22
CA PRO A 230 -17.94 6.74 -8.19
C PRO A 230 -17.84 8.15 -7.57
N ALA A 231 -17.70 8.27 -6.24
CA ALA A 231 -17.38 9.54 -5.58
C ALA A 231 -15.90 9.92 -5.73
N TYR A 232 -15.03 8.96 -6.07
CA TYR A 232 -13.60 9.14 -6.20
C TYR A 232 -13.17 9.06 -7.67
N TYR A 233 -12.18 9.87 -8.05
CA TYR A 233 -11.53 9.75 -9.35
C TYR A 233 -10.61 8.52 -9.34
N THR A 234 -10.76 7.64 -10.33
CA THR A 234 -9.86 6.51 -10.56
C THR A 234 -8.65 6.95 -11.38
N PHE A 235 -7.45 6.69 -10.85
CA PHE A 235 -6.18 6.93 -11.53
C PHE A 235 -5.75 5.68 -12.33
N SER A 236 -4.78 5.80 -13.24
CA SER A 236 -4.21 4.64 -13.96
C SER A 236 -3.29 3.77 -13.08
N SER A 237 -2.78 4.34 -11.98
CA SER A 237 -2.21 3.61 -10.85
C SER A 237 -2.97 4.06 -9.60
N ASP A 238 -3.93 3.25 -9.16
CA ASP A 238 -4.96 3.67 -8.20
C ASP A 238 -4.74 3.12 -6.77
N CYS A 239 -3.70 2.31 -6.56
CA CYS A 239 -3.44 1.59 -5.31
C CYS A 239 -3.51 2.46 -4.04
N THR A 240 -2.90 3.64 -4.05
CA THR A 240 -2.89 4.54 -2.90
C THR A 240 -4.17 5.37 -2.77
N ASN A 241 -4.79 5.73 -3.89
CA ASN A 241 -6.10 6.39 -3.89
C ASN A 241 -7.15 5.47 -3.25
N PHE A 242 -7.11 4.17 -3.55
CA PHE A 242 -7.93 3.16 -2.89
C PHE A 242 -7.59 2.96 -1.41
N ALA A 243 -6.29 2.90 -1.07
CA ALA A 243 -5.86 2.82 0.33
C ALA A 243 -6.36 4.02 1.17
N SER A 244 -6.29 5.24 0.62
CA SER A 244 -6.85 6.45 1.24
C SER A 244 -8.37 6.38 1.39
N GLN A 245 -9.09 5.87 0.39
CA GLN A 245 -10.54 5.65 0.49
C GLN A 245 -10.90 4.67 1.61
N ILE A 246 -10.21 3.53 1.69
CA ILE A 246 -10.36 2.56 2.79
C ILE A 246 -10.08 3.22 4.15
N ARG A 247 -9.00 3.98 4.26
CA ARG A 247 -8.59 4.62 5.52
C ARG A 247 -9.60 5.65 6.01
N LYS A 248 -10.18 6.42 5.09
CA LYS A 248 -11.26 7.37 5.36
C LYS A 248 -12.55 6.65 5.78
N ALA A 249 -12.90 5.54 5.11
CA ALA A 249 -14.02 4.69 5.53
C ALA A 249 -13.77 4.04 6.91
N GLY A 250 -12.51 3.76 7.23
CA GLY A 250 -12.03 3.32 8.55
C GLY A 250 -12.03 4.38 9.65
N GLY A 251 -12.70 5.52 9.45
CA GLY A 251 -12.97 6.52 10.48
C GLY A 251 -11.90 7.59 10.67
N LEU A 252 -10.84 7.63 9.84
CA LEU A 252 -9.85 8.71 9.89
C LEU A 252 -10.34 9.95 9.14
N ALA A 253 -10.39 11.09 9.83
CA ALA A 253 -10.75 12.37 9.23
C ALA A 253 -9.60 12.93 8.36
N GLU A 254 -9.96 13.48 7.20
CA GLU A 254 -9.04 14.21 6.33
C GLU A 254 -8.40 15.40 7.06
N ARG A 255 -7.15 15.74 6.70
CA ARG A 255 -6.42 16.88 7.25
C ARG A 255 -5.99 17.81 6.11
N GLU A 256 -6.55 19.02 6.11
CA GLU A 256 -6.22 20.08 5.15
C GLU A 256 -4.70 20.27 4.99
N GLY A 257 -4.22 20.31 3.75
CA GLY A 257 -2.80 20.44 3.41
C GLY A 257 -1.95 19.16 3.60
N PHE A 258 -2.41 18.17 4.38
CA PHE A 258 -1.62 16.99 4.75
C PHE A 258 -2.12 15.68 4.16
N TRP A 259 -3.41 15.38 4.24
CA TRP A 259 -4.03 14.19 3.63
C TRP A 259 -5.50 14.48 3.35
N LYS A 260 -5.81 14.75 2.08
CA LYS A 260 -7.11 15.23 1.64
C LYS A 260 -7.40 14.82 0.20
N TYR A 261 -8.65 14.46 -0.04
CA TYR A 261 -9.20 14.25 -1.38
C TYR A 261 -9.66 15.56 -2.00
N GLY A 262 -9.36 15.74 -3.29
CA GLY A 262 -9.83 16.86 -4.10
C GLY A 262 -9.96 16.52 -5.59
N GLY A 263 -10.22 15.25 -5.91
CA GLY A 263 -10.28 14.74 -7.28
C GLY A 263 -8.92 14.75 -7.98
N ARG A 264 -8.95 14.65 -9.32
CA ARG A 264 -7.76 14.48 -10.18
C ARG A 264 -6.66 15.52 -9.98
N TYR A 265 -7.01 16.77 -9.65
CA TYR A 265 -6.09 17.90 -9.59
C TYR A 265 -6.02 18.61 -8.23
N GLY A 266 -6.82 18.19 -7.24
CA GLY A 266 -6.92 18.84 -5.93
C GLY A 266 -6.62 17.94 -4.74
N SER A 267 -6.31 16.66 -4.97
CA SER A 267 -5.91 15.73 -3.90
C SER A 267 -4.45 15.99 -3.48
N THR A 268 -4.12 15.84 -2.20
CA THR A 268 -2.73 15.96 -1.72
C THR A 268 -1.87 14.78 -2.19
N ARG A 269 -0.54 14.95 -2.33
CA ARG A 269 0.37 13.86 -2.74
C ARG A 269 0.17 12.59 -1.91
N THR A 270 0.08 12.73 -0.59
CA THR A 270 -0.25 11.70 0.40
C THR A 270 -1.57 10.94 0.18
N TRP A 271 -2.50 11.47 -0.60
CA TRP A 271 -3.76 10.79 -0.92
C TRP A 271 -3.58 9.75 -2.04
N TYR A 272 -2.68 10.01 -3.00
CA TYR A 272 -2.57 9.23 -4.24
C TYR A 272 -1.16 8.65 -4.54
N ASN A 273 -0.13 9.00 -3.77
CA ASN A 273 1.23 8.49 -3.94
C ASN A 273 1.67 7.63 -2.73
N ALA A 274 2.08 6.40 -3.01
CA ALA A 274 2.37 5.36 -2.04
C ALA A 274 3.43 5.76 -1.01
N ASP A 275 4.54 6.33 -1.48
CA ASP A 275 5.63 6.83 -0.64
C ASP A 275 5.18 7.90 0.35
N ALA A 276 4.49 8.92 -0.15
CA ALA A 276 3.93 9.99 0.68
C ALA A 276 2.91 9.45 1.70
N PHE A 277 2.06 8.48 1.32
CA PHE A 277 1.11 7.82 2.20
C PHE A 277 1.83 7.04 3.31
N ALA A 278 2.79 6.19 2.95
CA ALA A 278 3.52 5.33 3.87
C ALA A 278 4.31 6.13 4.92
N LYS A 279 5.00 7.20 4.50
CA LYS A 279 5.74 8.10 5.40
C LYS A 279 4.81 8.95 6.28
N TYR A 280 3.66 9.38 5.76
CA TYR A 280 2.75 10.26 6.51
C TYR A 280 2.01 9.51 7.61
N PHE A 281 1.62 8.26 7.35
CA PHE A 281 0.99 7.40 8.35
C PHE A 281 1.98 6.63 9.23
N GLY A 282 3.20 6.46 8.74
CA GLY A 282 4.33 5.88 9.46
C GLY A 282 4.55 4.41 9.10
N ILE A 283 5.79 4.08 8.75
CA ILE A 283 6.21 2.70 8.50
C ILE A 283 6.61 2.07 9.84
N GLY A 284 5.90 1.03 10.24
CA GLY A 284 6.05 0.35 11.53
C GLY A 284 6.94 -0.88 11.50
N PHE A 285 7.01 -1.55 10.36
CA PHE A 285 7.83 -2.74 10.17
C PHE A 285 8.28 -2.83 8.72
N SER A 286 9.50 -3.32 8.49
CA SER A 286 10.00 -3.66 7.16
C SER A 286 10.75 -4.99 7.18
N SER A 287 10.71 -5.73 6.06
CA SER A 287 11.46 -6.97 5.88
C SER A 287 11.64 -7.33 4.41
N THR A 288 12.78 -7.88 4.05
CA THR A 288 13.02 -8.55 2.75
C THR A 288 12.52 -10.00 2.73
N SER A 289 12.17 -10.58 3.89
CA SER A 289 11.62 -11.92 4.02
C SER A 289 10.10 -11.88 4.05
N HIS A 290 9.45 -12.37 3.00
CA HIS A 290 8.00 -12.55 2.96
C HIS A 290 7.47 -13.38 4.13
N ARG A 291 8.19 -14.42 4.57
CA ARG A 291 7.79 -15.21 5.75
C ARG A 291 7.72 -14.33 7.00
N THR A 292 8.78 -13.59 7.30
CA THR A 292 8.86 -12.72 8.48
C THR A 292 7.83 -11.60 8.43
N PHE A 293 7.61 -11.02 7.24
CA PHE A 293 6.54 -10.05 6.99
C PHE A 293 5.16 -10.65 7.25
N SER A 294 4.84 -11.78 6.61
CA SER A 294 3.55 -12.46 6.78
C SER A 294 3.29 -12.87 8.24
N GLN A 295 4.31 -13.12 9.04
CA GLN A 295 4.16 -13.41 10.47
C GLN A 295 3.69 -12.21 11.30
N ARG A 296 3.96 -10.98 10.87
CA ARG A 296 3.56 -9.75 11.57
C ARG A 296 2.28 -9.11 11.02
N VAL A 297 1.97 -9.34 9.75
CA VAL A 297 0.75 -8.84 9.09
C VAL A 297 -0.52 -9.26 9.84
N SER A 298 -1.34 -8.26 10.16
CA SER A 298 -2.62 -8.35 10.87
C SER A 298 -3.78 -7.80 10.04
N ARG A 299 -5.01 -8.18 10.39
CA ARG A 299 -6.23 -7.62 9.77
C ARG A 299 -6.38 -6.15 10.13
N GLY A 300 -6.54 -5.30 9.12
CA GLY A 300 -6.60 -3.84 9.27
C GLY A 300 -5.29 -3.12 8.98
N ASP A 301 -4.20 -3.84 8.73
CA ASP A 301 -2.92 -3.25 8.34
C ASP A 301 -3.01 -2.70 6.91
N PHE A 302 -2.44 -1.51 6.72
CA PHE A 302 -1.94 -1.12 5.40
C PHE A 302 -0.56 -1.75 5.21
N ILE A 303 -0.31 -2.24 4.00
CA ILE A 303 0.94 -2.91 3.65
C ILE A 303 1.52 -2.29 2.38
N GLY A 304 2.84 -2.30 2.24
CA GLY A 304 3.51 -1.71 1.09
C GLY A 304 4.65 -2.55 0.54
N LEU A 305 5.09 -2.18 -0.66
CA LEU A 305 6.27 -2.72 -1.34
C LEU A 305 7.19 -1.56 -1.75
N ASP A 306 8.48 -1.78 -1.57
CA ASP A 306 9.61 -0.99 -2.07
C ASP A 306 10.36 -1.91 -3.06
N TYR A 307 10.21 -1.66 -4.36
CA TYR A 307 10.63 -2.60 -5.41
C TYR A 307 12.13 -2.56 -5.68
N GLY A 308 12.78 -1.39 -5.58
CA GLY A 308 14.22 -1.19 -5.78
C GLY A 308 15.07 -1.30 -4.52
N ARG A 309 14.45 -1.32 -3.33
CA ARG A 309 15.09 -1.27 -1.99
C ARG A 309 15.87 0.02 -1.77
N ASP A 310 15.26 1.12 -2.19
CA ASP A 310 15.89 2.43 -2.27
C ASP A 310 15.43 3.39 -1.16
N GLY A 311 14.36 3.02 -0.42
CA GLY A 311 13.72 3.82 0.62
C GLY A 311 12.46 4.58 0.18
N SER A 312 11.91 4.27 -1.00
CA SER A 312 10.59 4.66 -1.49
C SER A 312 9.56 3.56 -1.16
N CYS A 313 8.28 3.91 -1.06
CA CYS A 313 7.20 2.91 -1.10
C CYS A 313 6.44 3.09 -2.41
N ASP A 314 6.44 2.06 -3.27
CA ASP A 314 5.90 2.13 -4.63
C ASP A 314 4.44 1.68 -4.72
N HIS A 315 4.07 0.72 -3.88
CA HIS A 315 2.76 0.09 -3.88
C HIS A 315 2.16 0.03 -2.48
N VAL A 316 0.83 0.15 -2.38
CA VAL A 316 0.07 0.00 -1.13
C VAL A 316 -1.13 -0.93 -1.35
N GLY A 317 -1.31 -1.88 -0.43
CA GLY A 317 -2.51 -2.72 -0.29
C GLY A 317 -3.07 -2.67 1.13
N PHE A 318 -4.23 -3.29 1.35
CA PHE A 318 -4.90 -3.34 2.65
C PHE A 318 -5.30 -4.76 3.03
N VAL A 319 -5.01 -5.16 4.27
CA VAL A 319 -5.19 -6.54 4.74
C VAL A 319 -6.58 -6.73 5.34
N VAL A 320 -7.47 -7.39 4.60
CA VAL A 320 -8.87 -7.59 5.01
C VAL A 320 -9.07 -8.76 5.97
N ASN A 321 -8.21 -9.78 5.90
CA ASN A 321 -8.24 -10.96 6.77
C ASN A 321 -6.84 -11.55 6.99
N LYS A 322 -6.67 -12.25 8.12
CA LYS A 322 -5.48 -13.03 8.44
C LYS A 322 -5.80 -14.53 8.49
N GLY A 323 -4.92 -15.36 7.91
CA GLY A 323 -4.99 -16.82 7.94
C GLY A 323 -3.80 -17.45 8.68
N GLY A 324 -3.79 -18.78 8.75
CA GLY A 324 -2.74 -19.56 9.41
C GLY A 324 -1.47 -19.75 8.58
N ASP A 325 -0.46 -20.39 9.19
CA ASP A 325 0.75 -20.86 8.51
C ASP A 325 0.39 -21.95 7.48
N ILE A 326 0.79 -21.76 6.22
CA ILE A 326 0.62 -22.73 5.13
C ILE A 326 1.95 -23.39 4.73
N GLY A 327 2.94 -23.34 5.63
CA GLY A 327 4.25 -23.98 5.51
C GLY A 327 5.34 -23.03 5.06
N ALA A 328 5.12 -22.27 3.99
CA ALA A 328 6.08 -21.28 3.46
C ALA A 328 5.98 -19.93 4.18
N TYR A 329 4.74 -19.45 4.37
CA TYR A 329 4.36 -18.17 4.97
C TYR A 329 2.98 -18.29 5.65
N TYR A 330 2.56 -17.26 6.39
CA TYR A 330 1.23 -17.21 7.00
C TYR A 330 0.26 -16.52 6.05
N ASN A 331 -0.77 -17.22 5.57
CA ASN A 331 -1.70 -16.69 4.58
C ASN A 331 -2.39 -15.40 5.05
N TYR A 332 -2.70 -14.47 4.15
CA TYR A 332 -3.47 -13.26 4.43
C TYR A 332 -4.26 -12.86 3.17
N GLN A 333 -5.33 -12.08 3.35
CA GLN A 333 -6.17 -11.60 2.25
C GLN A 333 -5.94 -10.11 2.04
N VAL A 334 -5.64 -9.70 0.82
CA VAL A 334 -5.31 -8.31 0.46
C VAL A 334 -6.36 -7.76 -0.50
N ALA A 335 -6.84 -6.55 -0.22
CA ALA A 335 -7.57 -5.72 -1.16
C ALA A 335 -6.65 -4.66 -1.77
N GLN A 336 -6.60 -4.54 -3.10
CA GLN A 336 -5.71 -3.60 -3.80
C GLN A 336 -6.15 -3.31 -5.26
N HIS A 337 -5.67 -2.20 -5.82
CA HIS A 337 -6.13 -1.61 -7.10
C HIS A 337 -5.06 -1.56 -8.22
N THR A 338 -3.96 -2.31 -8.12
CA THR A 338 -3.03 -2.51 -9.26
C THR A 338 -3.60 -3.56 -10.22
N SER A 339 -4.20 -4.64 -9.69
CA SER A 339 -4.94 -5.67 -10.45
C SER A 339 -6.35 -5.92 -9.88
N ASN A 340 -6.91 -4.91 -9.20
CA ASN A 340 -8.32 -4.80 -8.80
C ASN A 340 -8.91 -6.07 -8.15
N TYR A 341 -8.37 -6.49 -7.00
CA TYR A 341 -8.79 -7.73 -6.33
C TYR A 341 -8.95 -7.59 -4.82
N VAL A 342 -9.74 -8.49 -4.21
CA VAL A 342 -9.72 -8.81 -2.78
C VAL A 342 -9.52 -10.31 -2.51
N ASP A 343 -8.27 -10.76 -2.52
CA ASP A 343 -7.93 -12.19 -2.62
C ASP A 343 -6.80 -12.63 -1.68
N TRP A 344 -6.79 -13.92 -1.35
CA TRP A 344 -5.81 -14.56 -0.46
C TRP A 344 -4.46 -14.69 -1.16
N THR A 345 -3.37 -14.51 -0.43
CA THR A 345 -1.99 -14.76 -0.93
C THR A 345 -1.77 -16.20 -1.42
N SER A 346 -2.57 -17.16 -0.96
CA SER A 346 -2.55 -18.53 -1.49
C SER A 346 -3.26 -18.70 -2.84
N SER A 347 -3.89 -17.66 -3.38
CA SER A 347 -4.50 -17.68 -4.72
C SER A 347 -3.44 -17.39 -5.78
N SER A 348 -3.70 -17.77 -7.04
CA SER A 348 -2.80 -17.42 -8.15
C SER A 348 -2.96 -15.98 -8.64
N ARG A 349 -3.95 -15.23 -8.15
CA ARG A 349 -4.27 -13.85 -8.55
C ARG A 349 -3.55 -12.83 -7.66
N ASN A 350 -3.51 -13.10 -6.36
CA ASN A 350 -2.63 -12.38 -5.46
C ASN A 350 -1.16 -12.74 -5.80
N LYS A 351 -0.25 -11.77 -5.64
CA LYS A 351 1.17 -11.89 -6.05
C LYS A 351 2.15 -11.51 -4.95
N TRP A 352 1.67 -11.12 -3.78
CA TRP A 352 2.51 -10.52 -2.75
C TRP A 352 3.65 -11.44 -2.32
N GLU A 353 3.47 -12.76 -2.30
CA GLU A 353 4.52 -13.74 -1.99
C GLU A 353 5.59 -13.91 -3.08
N THR A 354 5.33 -13.41 -4.30
CA THR A 354 6.25 -13.51 -5.44
C THR A 354 7.29 -12.38 -5.49
N TYR A 355 7.02 -11.25 -4.83
CA TYR A 355 7.89 -10.05 -4.82
C TYR A 355 9.07 -10.18 -3.84
N ASN A 356 9.74 -11.33 -3.82
CA ASN A 356 10.81 -11.66 -2.87
C ASN A 356 12.09 -10.80 -3.01
N THR A 357 12.21 -10.01 -4.08
CA THR A 357 13.27 -9.01 -4.26
C THR A 357 12.90 -7.63 -3.70
N ALA A 358 11.63 -7.36 -3.38
CA ALA A 358 11.21 -6.11 -2.75
C ALA A 358 11.55 -6.08 -1.25
N THR A 359 11.42 -4.90 -0.64
CA THR A 359 11.19 -4.78 0.82
C THR A 359 9.69 -4.68 1.07
N TYR A 360 9.17 -5.56 1.94
CA TYR A 360 7.79 -5.52 2.42
C TYR A 360 7.67 -4.54 3.59
N LEU A 361 6.59 -3.76 3.63
CA LEU A 361 6.32 -2.73 4.63
C LEU A 361 4.98 -2.98 5.31
N ILE A 362 4.89 -2.72 6.63
CA ILE A 362 3.62 -2.51 7.35
C ILE A 362 3.52 -1.03 7.71
N ILE A 363 2.40 -0.42 7.35
CA ILE A 363 2.09 0.99 7.51
C ILE A 363 0.99 1.11 8.57
N TYR A 364 1.22 1.93 9.59
CA TYR A 364 0.25 2.20 10.67
C TYR A 364 -0.94 3.03 10.19
#